data_AF-A0A949SZ56-F1
#
_entry.id   AF-A0A949SZ56-F1
#
_cell.length_a   1.000
_cell.length_b   1.000
_cell.length_c   1.000
_cell.angle_alpha   90.00
_cell.angle_beta   90.00
_cell.angle_gamma   90.00
#
_symmetry.space_group_name_H-M   'P 1'
#
loop_
_entity.id
_entity.type
_entity.pdbx_description
1 polymer ?
#
loop_
_entity_poly.entity_id
_entity_poly.type
_entity_poly.pdbx_seq_one_letter_code
_entity_poly.pdbx_strand_id
1 'polypeptide(L)'
;MHAILCVEPLAVPSPEDPPGSFPMDHHLIERWLRRRVRAERVSNLALAAAAALGSVALFFFVWMAIFVPVALLSIGLGVHPYIGVTAVMLASIASYLWVRRPVAIPMLEVTRFEDTGEYSVTAPRGEHWMRLRSRNQSDPASLGSLIHDFIFVSPLLADSALAALAFRRRFAMVDVKLCARAIAVLHADIHRVSFDEVERRLPGVDMVSLLKQLWLLDAVQIITAAPQGMALTEGARQALADDEDAALIASVG
;
A
#
# COMPACT_ATOMS: atom_id res chain seq x y z
N MET A 1 37.92 13.41 2.26
CA MET A 1 37.77 14.69 2.96
C MET A 1 36.54 14.53 3.86
N HIS A 2 36.76 14.25 5.14
CA HIS A 2 35.74 13.92 6.13
C HIS A 2 35.22 15.21 6.78
N ALA A 3 33.91 15.44 6.75
CA ALA A 3 33.25 16.42 7.60
C ALA A 3 32.68 15.70 8.83
N ILE A 4 33.37 15.84 9.95
CA ILE A 4 32.89 15.41 11.27
C ILE A 4 32.03 16.56 11.79
N LEU A 5 30.71 16.40 11.71
CA LEU A 5 29.75 17.30 12.35
C LEU A 5 29.80 17.05 13.86
N CYS A 6 30.39 18.00 14.60
CA CYS A 6 30.23 18.09 16.05
C CYS A 6 28.75 18.34 16.36
N VAL A 7 28.04 17.29 16.76
CA VAL A 7 26.69 17.39 17.31
C VAL A 7 26.84 17.92 18.75
N GLU A 8 26.28 19.10 18.97
CA GLU A 8 26.19 19.77 20.27
C GLU A 8 25.39 18.88 21.24
N PRO A 9 25.86 18.66 22.48
CA PRO A 9 25.17 17.81 23.44
C PRO A 9 23.85 18.48 23.85
N LEU A 10 22.74 17.94 23.35
CA LEU A 10 21.38 18.26 23.80
C LEU A 10 21.30 18.12 25.32
N ALA A 11 20.90 19.21 25.98
CA ALA A 11 20.67 19.27 27.42
C ALA A 11 19.75 18.12 27.85
N VAL A 12 20.23 17.30 28.78
CA VAL A 12 19.44 16.24 29.42
C VAL A 12 18.37 16.91 30.28
N PRO A 13 17.07 16.75 29.97
CA PRO A 13 16.01 17.31 30.79
C PRO A 13 16.02 16.69 32.19
N SER A 14 15.81 17.54 33.20
CA SER A 14 15.79 17.18 34.63
C SER A 14 14.67 16.17 34.94
N PRO A 15 14.93 15.12 35.74
CA PRO A 15 14.00 14.00 35.99
C PRO A 15 12.86 14.30 37.00
N GLU A 16 12.53 15.56 37.26
CA GLU A 16 11.59 15.93 38.35
C GLU A 16 10.26 16.53 37.89
N ASP A 17 9.98 16.61 36.58
CA ASP A 17 8.59 16.78 36.16
C ASP A 17 7.88 15.42 36.23
N PRO A 18 6.84 15.25 37.09
CA PRO A 18 6.02 14.07 37.01
C PRO A 18 5.48 14.00 35.57
N PRO A 19 5.56 12.85 34.87
CA PRO A 19 5.10 12.75 33.50
C PRO A 19 3.58 12.96 33.48
N GLY A 20 3.19 14.24 33.40
CA GLY A 20 1.89 14.71 32.97
C GLY A 20 1.78 14.59 31.45
N SER A 21 2.34 13.52 30.88
CA SER A 21 1.86 13.06 29.58
C SER A 21 0.44 12.58 29.86
N PHE A 22 -0.53 13.44 29.55
CA PHE A 22 -1.91 13.02 29.47
C PHE A 22 -1.90 11.78 28.58
N PRO A 23 -2.24 10.58 29.11
CA PRO A 23 -2.29 9.41 28.27
C PRO A 23 -3.28 9.75 27.17
N MET A 24 -2.76 9.90 25.95
CA MET A 24 -3.55 10.29 24.79
C MET A 24 -4.81 9.44 24.80
N ASP A 25 -5.96 10.10 24.82
CA ASP A 25 -7.22 9.42 25.05
C ASP A 25 -7.38 8.34 23.97
N HIS A 26 -7.44 7.09 24.41
CA HIS A 26 -7.58 5.92 23.55
C HIS A 26 -8.73 6.09 22.55
N HIS A 27 -9.79 6.80 22.95
CA HIS A 27 -10.93 7.12 22.08
C HIS A 27 -10.59 8.06 20.92
N LEU A 28 -9.62 8.97 21.08
CA LEU A 28 -9.15 9.84 20.00
C LEU A 28 -8.40 9.03 18.95
N ILE A 29 -7.46 8.17 19.37
CA ILE A 29 -6.71 7.28 18.48
C ILE A 29 -7.67 6.34 17.72
N GLU A 30 -8.66 5.76 18.41
CA GLU A 30 -9.66 4.91 17.77
C GLU A 30 -10.49 5.68 16.73
N ARG A 31 -10.90 6.92 17.05
CA ARG A 31 -11.67 7.77 16.14
C ARG A 31 -10.86 8.16 14.91
N TRP A 32 -9.62 8.57 15.10
CA TRP A 32 -8.67 8.85 14.02
C TRP A 32 -8.51 7.64 13.10
N LEU A 33 -8.18 6.47 13.66
CA LEU A 33 -8.01 5.23 12.90
C LEU A 33 -9.28 4.86 12.13
N ARG A 34 -10.45 5.00 12.75
CA ARG A 34 -11.73 4.69 12.08
C ARG A 34 -11.97 5.60 10.88
N ARG A 35 -11.67 6.90 11.01
CA ARG A 35 -11.75 7.87 9.90
C ARG A 35 -10.75 7.51 8.80
N ARG A 36 -9.50 7.24 9.15
CA ARG A 36 -8.44 6.86 8.20
C ARG A 36 -8.78 5.57 7.45
N VAL A 37 -9.16 4.50 8.15
CA VAL A 37 -9.58 3.22 7.54
C VAL A 37 -10.78 3.43 6.62
N ARG A 38 -11.76 4.27 7.01
CA ARG A 38 -12.90 4.59 6.15
C ARG A 38 -12.47 5.35 4.90
N ALA A 39 -11.62 6.37 5.05
CA ALA A 39 -11.08 7.15 3.93
C ALA A 39 -10.33 6.24 2.95
N GLU A 40 -9.47 5.35 3.44
CA GLU A 40 -8.73 4.38 2.61
C GLU A 40 -9.65 3.38 1.90
N ARG A 41 -10.72 2.91 2.55
CA ARG A 41 -11.70 2.04 1.89
C ARG A 41 -12.42 2.77 0.76
N VAL A 42 -12.74 4.05 0.93
CA VAL A 42 -13.42 4.86 -0.10
C VAL A 42 -12.46 5.23 -1.23
N SER A 43 -11.22 5.64 -0.92
CA SER A 43 -10.21 5.98 -1.93
C SER A 43 -9.89 4.77 -2.81
N ASN A 44 -9.68 3.59 -2.21
CA ASN A 44 -9.42 2.35 -2.95
C ASN A 44 -10.63 1.91 -3.79
N LEU A 45 -11.86 2.15 -3.32
CA LEU A 45 -13.06 1.88 -4.12
C LEU A 45 -13.16 2.84 -5.32
N ALA A 46 -12.93 4.13 -5.11
CA ALA A 46 -12.94 5.13 -6.16
C ALA A 46 -11.86 4.85 -7.20
N LEU A 47 -10.64 4.52 -6.75
CA LEU A 47 -9.54 4.12 -7.62
C LEU A 47 -9.87 2.85 -8.42
N ALA A 48 -10.45 1.84 -7.77
CA ALA A 48 -10.88 0.61 -8.45
C ALA A 48 -11.95 0.91 -9.52
N ALA A 49 -12.93 1.75 -9.21
CA ALA A 49 -13.97 2.13 -10.16
C ALA A 49 -13.40 2.93 -11.33
N ALA A 50 -12.54 3.92 -11.06
CA ALA A 50 -11.89 4.73 -12.09
C ALA A 50 -11.00 3.87 -13.00
N ALA A 51 -10.20 2.97 -12.43
CA ALA A 51 -9.34 2.06 -13.18
C ALA A 51 -10.15 1.05 -14.01
N ALA A 52 -11.26 0.52 -13.48
CA ALA A 52 -12.15 -0.37 -14.22
C ALA A 52 -12.84 0.34 -15.39
N LEU A 53 -13.41 1.52 -15.17
CA LEU A 53 -14.03 2.33 -16.22
C LEU A 53 -12.99 2.76 -17.28
N GLY A 54 -11.81 3.19 -16.84
CA GLY A 54 -10.70 3.53 -17.73
C GLY A 54 -10.22 2.33 -18.55
N SER A 55 -10.13 1.15 -17.94
CA SER A 55 -9.78 -0.10 -18.62
C SER A 55 -10.78 -0.44 -19.73
N VAL A 56 -12.08 -0.36 -19.44
CA VAL A 56 -13.16 -0.62 -20.41
C VAL A 56 -13.15 0.41 -21.53
N ALA A 57 -13.09 1.70 -21.20
CA ALA A 57 -13.06 2.77 -22.19
C ALA A 57 -11.84 2.65 -23.13
N LEU A 58 -10.66 2.39 -22.56
CA LEU A 58 -9.43 2.21 -23.32
C LEU A 58 -9.48 0.94 -24.18
N PHE A 59 -10.04 -0.15 -23.65
CA PHE A 59 -10.26 -1.38 -24.42
C PHE A 59 -11.10 -1.07 -25.66
N PHE A 60 -12.27 -0.46 -25.50
CA PHE A 60 -13.13 -0.11 -26.63
C PHE A 60 -12.45 0.84 -27.61
N PHE A 61 -11.74 1.86 -27.12
CA PHE A 61 -11.03 2.82 -27.97
C PHE A 61 -9.94 2.14 -28.80
N VAL A 62 -9.06 1.36 -28.16
CA VAL A 62 -7.96 0.64 -28.83
C VAL A 62 -8.52 -0.37 -29.83
N TRP A 63 -9.56 -1.12 -29.45
CA TRP A 63 -10.19 -2.08 -30.37
C TRP A 63 -10.85 -1.41 -31.56
N MET A 64 -11.56 -0.30 -31.38
CA MET A 64 -12.14 0.43 -32.52
C MET A 64 -11.05 1.01 -33.43
N ALA A 65 -9.96 1.52 -32.85
CA ALA A 65 -8.82 2.03 -33.60
C ALA A 65 -8.09 0.94 -34.41
N ILE A 66 -8.13 -0.32 -33.96
CA ILE A 66 -7.55 -1.46 -34.69
C ILE A 66 -8.55 -2.07 -35.68
N PHE A 67 -9.80 -2.30 -35.24
CA PHE A 67 -10.81 -2.99 -36.04
C PHE A 67 -11.21 -2.21 -37.28
N VAL A 68 -11.38 -0.89 -37.19
CA VAL A 68 -11.80 -0.08 -38.34
C VAL A 68 -10.78 -0.17 -39.49
N PRO A 69 -9.47 0.08 -39.27
CA PRO A 69 -8.47 -0.11 -40.33
C PRO A 69 -8.36 -1.55 -40.84
N VAL A 70 -8.38 -2.55 -39.96
CA VAL A 70 -8.27 -3.97 -40.35
C VAL A 70 -9.47 -4.41 -41.20
N ALA A 71 -10.68 -3.98 -40.84
CA ALA A 71 -11.89 -4.28 -41.60
C ALA A 71 -11.85 -3.60 -42.99
N LEU A 72 -11.48 -2.31 -43.04
CA LEU A 72 -11.32 -1.58 -44.31
C LEU A 72 -10.26 -2.22 -45.22
N LEU A 73 -9.13 -2.63 -44.66
CA LEU A 73 -8.07 -3.31 -45.40
C LEU A 73 -8.54 -4.69 -45.91
N SER A 74 -9.23 -5.45 -45.07
CA SER A 74 -9.76 -6.77 -45.44
C SER A 74 -10.75 -6.67 -46.60
N ILE A 75 -11.65 -5.68 -46.55
CA ILE A 75 -12.58 -5.38 -47.64
C ILE A 75 -11.80 -5.03 -48.92
N GLY A 76 -10.78 -4.18 -48.82
CA GLY A 76 -9.93 -3.80 -49.97
C GLY A 76 -9.17 -4.97 -50.60
N LEU A 77 -8.83 -6.00 -49.81
CA LEU A 77 -8.15 -7.21 -50.27
C LEU A 77 -9.11 -8.34 -50.70
N GLY A 78 -10.43 -8.12 -50.64
CA GLY A 78 -11.43 -9.15 -50.95
C GLY A 78 -11.52 -10.27 -49.91
N VAL A 79 -10.97 -10.07 -48.71
CA VAL A 79 -11.04 -11.01 -47.59
C VAL A 79 -12.24 -10.65 -46.71
N HIS A 80 -12.93 -11.66 -46.18
CA HIS A 80 -14.03 -11.42 -45.25
C HIS A 80 -13.51 -10.69 -43.99
N PRO A 81 -14.04 -9.50 -43.63
CA PRO A 81 -13.48 -8.67 -42.55
C PRO A 81 -13.39 -9.37 -41.20
N TYR A 82 -14.35 -10.24 -40.88
CA TYR A 82 -14.35 -11.01 -39.63
C TYR A 82 -13.13 -11.93 -39.45
N ILE A 83 -12.48 -12.41 -40.52
CA ILE A 83 -11.31 -13.30 -40.39
C ILE A 83 -10.12 -12.55 -39.82
N GLY A 84 -9.80 -11.36 -40.38
CA GLY A 84 -8.70 -10.52 -39.89
C GLY A 84 -8.92 -10.05 -38.45
N VAL A 85 -10.15 -9.61 -38.15
CA VAL A 85 -10.62 -9.22 -36.81
C VAL A 85 -10.40 -10.35 -35.79
N THR A 86 -10.85 -11.56 -36.11
CA THR A 86 -10.76 -12.71 -35.19
C THR A 86 -9.31 -13.14 -34.96
N ALA A 87 -8.47 -13.13 -35.99
CA ALA A 87 -7.05 -13.48 -35.87
C ALA A 87 -6.30 -12.51 -34.94
N VAL A 88 -6.53 -11.19 -35.09
CA VAL A 88 -5.94 -10.18 -34.21
C VAL A 88 -6.44 -10.35 -32.77
N MET A 89 -7.74 -10.62 -32.58
CA MET A 89 -8.31 -10.86 -31.25
C MET A 89 -7.67 -12.06 -30.53
N LEU A 90 -7.55 -13.20 -31.22
CA LEU A 90 -6.92 -14.40 -30.65
C LEU A 90 -5.44 -14.18 -30.36
N ALA A 91 -4.71 -13.48 -31.25
CA ALA A 91 -3.31 -13.14 -31.02
C ALA A 91 -3.14 -12.25 -29.78
N SER A 92 -3.95 -11.21 -29.62
CA SER A 92 -3.91 -10.33 -28.44
C SER A 92 -4.25 -11.08 -27.15
N ILE A 93 -5.25 -11.97 -27.17
CA ILE A 93 -5.60 -12.80 -26.01
C ILE A 93 -4.45 -13.75 -25.66
N ALA A 94 -3.87 -14.43 -26.66
CA ALA A 94 -2.75 -15.34 -26.44
C ALA A 94 -1.52 -14.61 -25.90
N SER A 95 -1.17 -13.44 -26.47
CA SER A 95 -0.09 -12.58 -25.96
C SER A 95 -0.37 -12.12 -24.53
N TYR A 96 -1.61 -11.74 -24.20
CA TYR A 96 -1.97 -11.38 -22.83
C TYR A 96 -1.83 -12.55 -21.87
N LEU A 97 -2.35 -13.73 -22.21
CA LEU A 97 -2.22 -14.92 -21.36
C LEU A 97 -0.75 -15.34 -21.17
N TRP A 98 0.09 -15.13 -22.18
CA TRP A 98 1.53 -15.41 -22.10
C TRP A 98 2.29 -14.40 -21.23
N VAL A 99 1.95 -13.11 -21.33
CA VAL A 99 2.60 -12.02 -20.59
C VAL A 99 2.09 -11.93 -19.16
N ARG A 100 0.84 -12.31 -18.91
CA ARG A 100 0.20 -12.24 -17.59
C ARG A 100 0.88 -13.21 -16.63
N ARG A 101 1.91 -12.73 -15.94
CA ARG A 101 2.32 -13.35 -14.69
C ARG A 101 1.25 -13.06 -13.64
N PRO A 102 0.89 -14.04 -12.80
CA PRO A 102 -0.01 -13.78 -11.69
C PRO A 102 0.57 -12.63 -10.88
N VAL A 103 -0.16 -11.52 -10.80
CA VAL A 103 0.21 -10.39 -9.96
C VAL A 103 0.03 -10.88 -8.53
N ALA A 104 1.10 -11.44 -7.97
CA ALA A 104 1.18 -11.70 -6.55
C ALA A 104 1.21 -10.34 -5.87
N ILE A 105 0.07 -9.91 -5.32
CA ILE A 105 -0.01 -8.69 -4.51
C ILE A 105 0.92 -8.95 -3.33
N PRO A 106 2.07 -8.27 -3.27
CA PRO A 106 3.08 -8.66 -2.32
C PRO A 106 2.52 -8.44 -0.91
N MET A 107 2.56 -9.49 -0.10
CA MET A 107 2.05 -9.48 1.26
C MET A 107 3.22 -9.27 2.22
N LEU A 108 2.95 -8.62 3.34
CA LEU A 108 3.87 -8.66 4.47
C LEU A 108 3.94 -10.10 4.97
N GLU A 109 5.08 -10.74 4.75
CA GLU A 109 5.37 -12.04 5.32
C GLU A 109 6.01 -11.81 6.69
N VAL A 110 5.24 -12.12 7.73
CA VAL A 110 5.71 -12.12 9.12
C VAL A 110 5.77 -13.56 9.56
N THR A 111 6.97 -14.04 9.88
CA THR A 111 7.19 -15.37 10.45
C THR A 111 7.86 -15.21 11.81
N ARG A 112 7.27 -15.81 12.85
CA ARG A 112 7.89 -15.93 14.17
C ARG A 112 8.72 -17.21 14.16
N PHE A 113 9.99 -17.12 14.53
CA PHE A 113 10.82 -18.30 14.71
C PHE A 113 10.57 -18.87 16.11
N GLU A 114 10.13 -20.13 16.21
CA GLU A 114 9.84 -20.78 17.50
C GLU A 114 11.10 -20.91 18.36
N ASP A 115 12.25 -21.16 17.73
CA ASP A 115 13.53 -21.41 18.44
C ASP A 115 14.12 -20.17 19.11
N THR A 116 13.93 -18.99 18.53
CA THR A 116 14.54 -17.73 19.02
C THR A 116 13.51 -16.73 19.54
N GLY A 117 12.23 -16.92 19.23
CA GLY A 117 11.18 -15.93 19.47
C GLY A 117 11.24 -14.70 18.56
N GLU A 118 12.23 -14.62 17.66
CA GLU A 118 12.42 -13.47 16.77
C GLU A 118 11.37 -13.41 15.65
N TYR A 119 11.06 -12.19 15.22
CA TYR A 119 10.11 -11.94 14.13
C TYR A 119 10.89 -11.56 12.87
N SER A 120 10.84 -12.43 11.84
CA SER A 120 11.23 -12.04 10.49
C SER A 120 10.08 -11.34 9.81
N VAL A 121 10.30 -10.09 9.43
CA VAL A 121 9.33 -9.28 8.71
C VAL A 121 9.90 -8.98 7.33
N THR A 122 9.41 -9.72 6.33
CA THR A 122 9.69 -9.43 4.93
C THR A 122 8.59 -8.51 4.42
N ALA A 123 8.84 -7.21 4.54
CA ALA A 123 7.98 -6.19 3.94
C ALA A 123 8.36 -6.02 2.47
N PRO A 124 7.41 -6.11 1.53
CA PRO A 124 7.67 -5.68 0.18
C PRO A 124 7.90 -4.17 0.20
N ARG A 125 9.16 -3.76 0.00
CA ARG A 125 9.49 -2.34 -0.19
C ARG A 125 8.59 -1.81 -1.31
N GLY A 126 8.04 -0.60 -1.14
CA GLY A 126 7.19 0.06 -2.16
C GLY A 126 7.83 0.10 -3.55
N GLU A 127 9.16 0.00 -3.61
CA GLU A 127 9.94 -0.25 -4.83
C GLU A 127 9.46 -1.46 -5.63
N HIS A 128 8.83 -2.47 -5.06
CA HIS A 128 8.37 -3.66 -5.79
C HIS A 128 7.26 -3.31 -6.79
N TRP A 129 6.34 -2.41 -6.42
CA TRP A 129 5.32 -1.88 -7.33
C TRP A 129 5.94 -1.01 -8.43
N MET A 130 6.92 -0.16 -8.08
CA MET A 130 7.65 0.62 -9.08
C MET A 130 8.51 -0.27 -10.00
N ARG A 131 9.12 -1.33 -9.48
CA ARG A 131 9.94 -2.28 -10.24
C ARG A 131 9.11 -3.14 -11.17
N LEU A 132 7.90 -3.56 -10.76
CA LEU A 132 6.93 -4.20 -11.65
C LEU A 132 6.55 -3.27 -12.82
N ARG A 133 6.45 -1.96 -12.56
CA ARG A 133 6.24 -0.94 -13.61
C ARG A 133 7.46 -0.76 -14.51
N SER A 134 8.68 -0.78 -13.95
CA SER A 134 9.93 -0.61 -14.69
C SER A 134 10.32 -1.83 -15.54
N ARG A 135 9.93 -3.04 -15.13
CA ARG A 135 10.32 -4.28 -15.84
C ARG A 135 9.64 -4.46 -17.19
N ASN A 136 8.53 -3.75 -17.42
CA ASN A 136 7.85 -3.71 -18.71
C ASN A 136 8.27 -2.51 -19.57
N GLN A 137 9.14 -1.61 -19.08
CA GLN A 137 9.75 -0.59 -19.93
C GLN A 137 10.80 -1.27 -20.82
N SER A 138 10.30 -1.84 -21.91
CA SER A 138 11.11 -2.06 -23.10
C SER A 138 11.66 -0.71 -23.57
N ASP A 139 12.84 -0.72 -24.19
CA ASP A 139 13.57 0.48 -24.59
C ASP A 139 12.61 1.55 -25.16
N PRO A 140 12.57 2.77 -24.56
CA PRO A 140 11.59 3.80 -24.92
C PRO A 140 11.73 4.30 -26.37
N ALA A 141 12.76 3.85 -27.08
CA ALA A 141 13.08 4.28 -28.44
C ALA A 141 12.37 3.47 -29.54
N SER A 142 11.71 2.34 -29.25
CA SER A 142 11.11 1.51 -30.30
C SER A 142 9.60 1.76 -30.47
N LEU A 143 9.12 1.93 -31.70
CA LEU A 143 7.68 1.99 -32.00
C LEU A 143 6.93 0.74 -31.49
N GLY A 144 7.62 -0.41 -31.48
CA GLY A 144 7.10 -1.67 -30.95
C GLY A 144 6.78 -1.61 -29.45
N SER A 145 7.61 -0.93 -28.63
CA SER A 145 7.34 -0.77 -27.20
C SER A 145 6.12 0.11 -26.94
N LEU A 146 5.94 1.19 -27.71
CA LEU A 146 4.74 2.03 -27.62
C LEU A 146 3.47 1.24 -27.92
N ILE A 147 3.46 0.47 -29.03
CA ILE A 147 2.30 -0.35 -29.41
C ILE A 147 2.03 -1.40 -28.34
N HIS A 148 3.08 -2.05 -27.84
CA HIS A 148 2.98 -3.01 -26.74
C HIS A 148 2.34 -2.35 -25.51
N ASP A 149 2.89 -1.24 -25.02
CA ASP A 149 2.38 -0.55 -23.84
C ASP A 149 0.92 -0.15 -24.03
N PHE A 150 0.54 0.42 -25.18
CA PHE A 150 -0.85 0.79 -25.46
C PHE A 150 -1.83 -0.39 -25.42
N ILE A 151 -1.46 -1.54 -26.00
CA ILE A 151 -2.29 -2.75 -25.99
C ILE A 151 -2.42 -3.30 -24.55
N PHE A 152 -1.35 -3.22 -23.76
CA PHE A 152 -1.31 -3.79 -22.41
C PHE A 152 -1.79 -2.83 -21.31
N VAL A 153 -1.97 -1.53 -21.58
CA VAL A 153 -2.48 -0.57 -20.58
C VAL A 153 -3.86 -0.98 -20.08
N SER A 154 -4.79 -1.41 -20.95
CA SER A 154 -6.15 -1.77 -20.52
C SER A 154 -6.16 -2.95 -19.54
N PRO A 155 -5.50 -4.10 -19.83
CA PRO A 155 -5.37 -5.17 -18.85
C PRO A 155 -4.63 -4.76 -17.57
N LEU A 156 -3.59 -3.93 -17.66
CA LEU A 156 -2.88 -3.42 -16.48
C LEU A 156 -3.79 -2.55 -15.58
N LEU A 157 -4.68 -1.75 -16.17
CA LEU A 157 -5.69 -0.99 -15.43
C LEU A 157 -6.71 -1.92 -14.76
N ALA A 158 -7.10 -3.01 -15.43
CA ALA A 158 -7.98 -4.02 -14.83
C ALA A 158 -7.31 -4.72 -13.64
N ASP A 159 -6.05 -5.14 -13.77
CA ASP A 159 -5.29 -5.73 -12.67
C ASP A 159 -5.10 -4.72 -11.51
N SER A 160 -4.90 -3.43 -11.82
CA SER A 160 -4.86 -2.36 -10.82
C SER A 160 -6.20 -2.18 -10.09
N ALA A 161 -7.32 -2.27 -10.80
CA ALA A 161 -8.65 -2.22 -10.21
C ALA A 161 -8.89 -3.41 -9.26
N LEU A 162 -8.48 -4.61 -9.66
CA LEU A 162 -8.56 -5.81 -8.82
C LEU A 162 -7.67 -5.69 -7.58
N ALA A 163 -6.45 -5.16 -7.73
CA ALA A 163 -5.56 -4.91 -6.60
C ALA A 163 -6.18 -3.90 -5.61
N ALA A 164 -6.70 -2.77 -6.09
CA ALA A 164 -7.37 -1.78 -5.25
C ALA A 164 -8.60 -2.36 -4.53
N LEU A 165 -9.38 -3.21 -5.21
CA LEU A 165 -10.50 -3.92 -4.60
C LEU A 165 -10.04 -4.93 -3.52
N ALA A 166 -8.92 -5.62 -3.76
CA ALA A 166 -8.31 -6.51 -2.78
C ALA A 166 -7.82 -5.72 -1.54
N PHE A 167 -7.20 -4.55 -1.72
CA PHE A 167 -6.83 -3.67 -0.61
C PHE A 167 -8.04 -3.19 0.19
N ARG A 168 -9.13 -2.78 -0.47
CA ARG A 168 -10.39 -2.45 0.20
C ARG A 168 -10.87 -3.58 1.11
N ARG A 169 -10.83 -4.83 0.63
CA ARG A 169 -11.20 -6.02 1.44
C ARG A 169 -10.27 -6.21 2.63
N ARG A 170 -8.96 -5.97 2.47
CA ARG A 170 -8.00 -6.05 3.59
C ARG A 170 -8.27 -4.99 4.65
N PHE A 171 -8.49 -3.74 4.25
CA PHE A 171 -8.90 -2.68 5.18
C PHE A 171 -10.22 -3.00 5.88
N ALA A 172 -11.10 -3.82 5.27
CA ALA A 172 -12.33 -4.30 5.89
C ALA A 172 -12.09 -5.19 7.13
N MET A 173 -10.97 -5.94 7.14
CA MET A 173 -10.61 -6.90 8.18
C MET A 173 -9.78 -6.28 9.33
N VAL A 174 -9.39 -5.01 9.24
CA VAL A 174 -8.60 -4.34 10.28
C VAL A 174 -9.43 -4.17 11.54
N ASP A 175 -8.93 -4.71 12.65
CA ASP A 175 -9.45 -4.47 13.99
C ASP A 175 -8.95 -3.12 14.50
N VAL A 176 -9.80 -2.11 14.30
CA VAL A 176 -9.52 -0.72 14.67
C VAL A 176 -9.24 -0.59 16.17
N LYS A 177 -9.94 -1.34 17.02
CA LYS A 177 -9.79 -1.23 18.47
C LYS A 177 -8.45 -1.79 18.91
N LEU A 178 -8.10 -2.97 18.40
CA LEU A 178 -6.81 -3.60 18.68
C LEU A 178 -5.64 -2.73 18.21
N CYS A 179 -5.72 -2.22 16.98
CA CYS A 179 -4.71 -1.32 16.43
C CYS A 179 -4.59 -0.02 17.24
N ALA A 180 -5.71 0.56 17.69
CA ALA A 180 -5.70 1.75 18.53
C ALA A 180 -4.98 1.53 19.86
N ARG A 181 -5.14 0.36 20.48
CA ARG A 181 -4.43 0.00 21.73
C ARG A 181 -2.94 -0.12 21.50
N ALA A 182 -2.54 -0.78 20.42
CA ALA A 182 -1.13 -0.91 20.06
C ALA A 182 -0.50 0.45 19.75
N ILE A 183 -1.18 1.32 19.00
CA ILE A 183 -0.72 2.68 18.73
C ILE A 183 -0.64 3.50 20.02
N ALA A 184 -1.61 3.37 20.94
CA ALA A 184 -1.55 4.05 22.24
C ALA A 184 -0.32 3.64 23.05
N VAL A 185 0.01 2.34 23.07
CA VAL A 185 1.24 1.82 23.69
C VAL A 185 2.49 2.42 23.04
N LEU A 186 2.54 2.43 21.70
CA LEU A 186 3.66 3.00 20.95
C LEU A 186 3.72 4.53 21.00
N HIS A 187 2.64 5.21 21.36
CA HIS A 187 2.59 6.67 21.50
C HIS A 187 3.06 7.10 22.88
N ALA A 188 2.71 6.33 23.91
CA ALA A 188 3.16 6.56 25.27
C ALA A 188 4.70 6.51 25.38
N ASP A 189 5.33 5.66 24.57
CA ASP A 189 6.77 5.57 24.46
C ASP A 189 7.23 6.29 23.17
N ILE A 190 7.81 7.49 23.28
CA ILE A 190 8.33 8.26 22.12
C ILE A 190 9.44 7.48 21.37
N HIS A 191 10.02 6.47 22.03
CA HIS A 191 11.10 5.66 21.53
C HIS A 191 10.64 4.34 20.92
N ARG A 192 11.61 3.62 20.36
CA ARG A 192 11.43 2.28 19.85
C ARG A 192 10.99 1.34 20.97
N VAL A 193 9.86 0.65 20.78
CA VAL A 193 9.32 -0.36 21.71
C VAL A 193 9.65 -1.76 21.18
N SER A 194 10.19 -2.63 22.03
CA SER A 194 10.49 -4.01 21.61
C SER A 194 9.23 -4.85 21.44
N PHE A 195 9.28 -5.88 20.60
CA PHE A 195 8.12 -6.77 20.43
C PHE A 195 7.68 -7.43 21.74
N ASP A 196 8.64 -7.83 22.59
CA ASP A 196 8.36 -8.42 23.91
C ASP A 196 7.65 -7.43 24.84
N GLU A 197 7.95 -6.14 24.74
CA GLU A 197 7.26 -5.12 25.51
C GLU A 197 5.83 -4.92 25.02
N VAL A 198 5.61 -4.92 23.71
CA VAL A 198 4.24 -4.84 23.16
C VAL A 198 3.44 -6.09 23.53
N GLU A 199 4.02 -7.30 23.49
CA GLU A 199 3.37 -8.55 23.90
C GLU A 199 3.02 -8.55 25.39
N ARG A 200 3.91 -8.02 26.24
CA ARG A 200 3.63 -7.83 27.68
C ARG A 200 2.50 -6.84 27.94
N ARG A 201 2.43 -5.74 27.19
CA ARG A 201 1.37 -4.71 27.34
C ARG A 201 0.04 -5.13 26.70
N LEU A 202 0.06 -6.08 25.76
CA LEU A 202 -1.13 -6.60 25.06
C LEU A 202 -1.21 -8.13 25.15
N PRO A 203 -1.43 -8.71 26.35
CA PRO A 203 -1.46 -10.15 26.53
C PRO A 203 -2.62 -10.81 25.76
N GLY A 204 -2.35 -11.96 25.15
CA GLY A 204 -3.35 -12.75 24.42
C GLY A 204 -3.64 -12.28 22.99
N VAL A 205 -2.90 -11.27 22.50
CA VAL A 205 -3.02 -10.78 21.12
C VAL A 205 -2.09 -11.57 20.21
N ASP A 206 -2.61 -12.03 19.06
CA ASP A 206 -1.76 -12.57 18.01
C ASP A 206 -0.91 -11.45 17.37
N MET A 207 0.36 -11.40 17.76
CA MET A 207 1.30 -10.38 17.30
C MET A 207 1.47 -10.42 15.78
N VAL A 208 1.39 -11.58 15.14
CA VAL A 208 1.54 -11.71 13.68
C VAL A 208 0.41 -11.00 12.96
N SER A 209 -0.84 -11.23 13.38
CA SER A 209 -2.01 -10.53 12.85
C SER A 209 -1.95 -9.03 13.12
N LEU A 210 -1.59 -8.63 14.35
CA LEU A 210 -1.45 -7.23 14.73
C LEU A 210 -0.43 -6.50 13.85
N LEU A 211 0.76 -7.07 13.65
CA LEU A 211 1.82 -6.50 12.82
C LEU A 211 1.37 -6.31 11.37
N LYS A 212 0.66 -7.31 10.80
CA LYS A 212 0.11 -7.22 9.45
C LYS A 212 -0.91 -6.08 9.33
N GLN A 213 -1.74 -5.87 10.34
CA GLN A 213 -2.74 -4.80 10.35
C GLN A 213 -2.10 -3.41 10.54
N LEU A 214 -1.13 -3.28 11.46
CA LEU A 214 -0.41 -2.03 11.69
C LEU A 214 0.43 -1.61 10.48
N TRP A 215 1.06 -2.58 9.81
CA TRP A 215 1.77 -2.32 8.55
C TRP A 215 0.83 -1.89 7.43
N LEU A 216 -0.35 -2.51 7.32
CA LEU A 216 -1.35 -2.11 6.33
C LEU A 216 -1.81 -0.66 6.50
N LEU A 217 -1.79 -0.14 7.73
CA LEU A 217 -2.16 1.26 8.05
C LEU A 217 -1.02 2.27 7.79
N ASP A 218 0.20 1.77 7.53
CA ASP A 218 1.43 2.56 7.44
C ASP A 218 1.67 3.47 8.68
N ALA A 219 1.14 3.03 9.83
CA ALA A 219 1.21 3.78 11.07
C ALA A 219 2.48 3.47 11.86
N VAL A 220 3.10 2.31 11.60
CA VAL A 220 4.20 1.77 12.40
C VAL A 220 5.35 1.38 11.49
N GLN A 221 6.54 1.88 11.82
CA GLN A 221 7.79 1.44 11.23
C GLN A 221 8.30 0.22 12.00
N ILE A 222 8.37 -0.92 11.31
CA ILE A 222 8.95 -2.13 11.85
C ILE A 222 10.46 -2.08 11.64
N ILE A 223 11.22 -2.15 12.74
CA ILE A 223 12.68 -2.10 12.71
C ILE A 223 13.20 -3.51 13.02
N THR A 224 13.86 -4.12 12.05
CA THR A 224 14.39 -5.49 12.14
C THR A 224 15.81 -5.56 12.73
N ALA A 225 16.53 -4.45 12.80
CA ALA A 225 17.87 -4.40 13.40
C ALA A 225 17.80 -4.59 14.92
N ALA A 226 18.67 -5.39 15.53
CA ALA A 226 18.64 -5.60 16.98
C ALA A 226 18.82 -4.27 17.78
N PRO A 227 18.05 -4.03 18.85
CA PRO A 227 16.98 -4.88 19.39
C PRO A 227 15.68 -4.75 18.60
N GLN A 228 15.13 -5.83 18.03
CA GLN A 228 13.93 -5.80 17.18
C GLN A 228 12.76 -5.06 17.86
N GLY A 229 12.00 -4.28 17.08
CA GLY A 229 10.91 -3.50 17.66
C GLY A 229 10.18 -2.62 16.66
N MET A 230 9.34 -1.74 17.19
CA MET A 230 8.44 -0.88 16.45
C MET A 230 8.54 0.55 16.94
N ALA A 231 8.32 1.49 16.02
CA ALA A 231 8.13 2.90 16.33
C ALA A 231 7.00 3.46 15.48
N LEU A 232 6.32 4.49 15.96
CA LEU A 232 5.33 5.20 15.14
C LEU A 232 6.02 5.96 14.01
N THR A 233 5.45 5.88 12.81
CA THR A 233 5.93 6.67 11.68
C THR A 233 5.76 8.16 11.97
N GLU A 234 6.62 9.00 11.40
CA GLU A 234 6.53 10.46 11.57
C GLU A 234 5.15 10.98 11.14
N GLY A 235 4.64 10.50 10.02
CA GLY A 235 3.31 10.88 9.53
C GLY A 235 2.16 10.44 10.45
N ALA A 236 2.31 9.33 11.18
CA ALA A 236 1.32 8.93 12.18
C ALA A 236 1.41 9.80 13.44
N ARG A 237 2.61 10.12 13.90
CA ARG A 237 2.83 11.02 15.06
C ARG A 237 2.26 12.40 14.80
N GLN A 238 2.57 12.98 13.64
CA GLN A 238 2.06 14.30 13.25
C GLN A 238 0.52 14.29 13.12
N ALA A 239 -0.05 13.28 12.47
CA ALA A 239 -1.50 13.19 12.30
C ALA A 239 -2.27 12.99 13.62
N LEU A 240 -1.63 12.41 14.64
CA LEU A 240 -2.20 12.27 15.98
C LEU A 240 -2.15 13.60 16.73
N ALA A 241 -1.03 14.32 16.68
CA ALA A 241 -0.91 15.66 17.27
C ALA A 241 -1.94 16.65 16.67
N ASP A 242 -2.11 16.65 15.34
CA ASP A 242 -3.11 17.50 14.66
C ASP A 242 -4.55 17.21 15.15
N ASP A 243 -4.86 15.94 15.45
CA ASP A 243 -6.18 15.52 15.93
C ASP A 243 -6.40 15.86 17.41
N GLU A 244 -5.34 15.85 18.23
CA GLU A 244 -5.37 16.33 19.62
C GLU A 244 -5.64 17.84 19.66
N ASP A 245 -4.91 18.62 18.86
CA ASP A 245 -5.08 20.06 18.75
C ASP A 245 -6.52 20.40 18.29
N ALA A 246 -7.03 19.68 17.29
CA ALA A 246 -8.41 19.85 16.83
C ALA A 246 -9.45 19.52 17.91
N ALA A 247 -9.21 18.49 18.73
CA ALA A 247 -10.08 18.12 19.83
C ALA A 247 -10.06 19.16 20.97
N LEU A 248 -8.88 19.70 21.28
CA LEU A 248 -8.70 20.77 22.26
C LEU A 248 -9.45 22.04 21.85
N ILE A 249 -9.29 22.49 20.59
CA ILE A 249 -10.00 23.65 20.04
C ILE A 249 -11.53 23.45 20.12
N ALA A 250 -12.01 22.25 19.78
CA ALA A 250 -13.44 21.92 19.83
C ALA A 250 -14.02 21.88 21.25
N SER A 251 -13.20 21.74 22.29
CA SER A 251 -13.65 21.72 23.70
C SER A 251 -13.74 23.10 24.35
N VAL A 252 -13.10 24.12 23.75
CA VAL A 252 -13.05 25.49 24.29
C VAL A 252 -14.16 26.38 23.71
N GLY A 253 -14.73 26.01 22.57
CA GLY A 253 -15.83 26.72 21.90
C GLY A 253 -17.20 26.16 22.22
#